data_AF-E9DFB3-F1
#
_entry.id   AF-E9DFB3-F1
#
_cell.length_a   1.000
_cell.length_b   1.000
_cell.length_c   1.000
_cell.angle_alpha   90.00
_cell.angle_beta   90.00
_cell.angle_gamma   90.00
#
_symmetry.space_group_name_H-M   'P 1'
#
loop_
_entity.id
_entity.type
_entity.pdbx_description
1 polymer ?
#
loop_
_entity_poly.entity_id
_entity_poly.type
_entity_poly.pdbx_seq_one_letter_code
_entity_poly.pdbx_strand_id
1 'polypeptide(L)' 'MITDMVNRLNAACMKKCIPPDYREGDLNKGESVCLDRCVSKFFEVHMKVSEKMAQMQGQAGAGQPGAGFGM' A
#
# COMPACT_ATOMS: atom_id res chain seq x y z
N MET A 1 -8.18 9.06 -5.78
CA MET A 1 -6.79 8.69 -5.43
C MET A 1 -6.61 8.37 -3.96
N ILE A 2 -7.08 9.19 -3.01
CA ILE A 2 -6.93 8.90 -1.56
C ILE A 2 -7.90 7.80 -1.08
N THR A 3 -9.13 7.79 -1.60
CA THR A 3 -10.18 6.83 -1.18
C THR A 3 -9.77 5.37 -1.37
N ASP A 4 -9.14 5.02 -2.50
CA ASP A 4 -8.69 3.65 -2.76
C ASP A 4 -7.59 3.22 -1.78
N MET A 5 -6.67 4.13 -1.46
CA MET A 5 -5.59 3.86 -0.50
C MET A 5 -6.15 3.63 0.91
N VAL A 6 -7.12 4.43 1.36
CA VAL A 6 -7.80 4.24 2.65
C VAL A 6 -8.56 2.91 2.69
N ASN A 7 -9.24 2.54 1.60
CA ASN A 7 -9.94 1.25 1.51
C ASN A 7 -8.98 0.06 1.64
N ARG A 8 -7.83 0.12 0.96
CA ARG A 8 -6.78 -0.92 1.05
C ARG A 8 -6.14 -0.97 2.42
N LEU A 9 -5.87 0.18 3.04
CA LEU A 9 -5.36 0.27 4.40
C LEU A 9 -6.33 -0.37 5.38
N ASN A 10 -7.62 -0.01 5.30
CA ASN A 10 -8.64 -0.56 6.19
C ASN A 10 -8.74 -2.08 6.04
N ALA A 11 -8.85 -2.59 4.81
CA ALA A 11 -8.91 -4.03 4.56
C ALA A 11 -7.66 -4.77 5.07
N ALA A 12 -6.47 -4.19 4.89
CA ALA A 12 -5.22 -4.80 5.34
C ALA A 12 -5.09 -4.82 6.87
N CYS A 13 -5.41 -3.71 7.54
CA CYS A 13 -5.25 -3.61 8.99
C CYS A 13 -6.35 -4.37 9.74
N MET A 14 -7.58 -4.36 9.26
CA MET A 14 -8.65 -5.21 9.81
C MET A 14 -8.25 -6.69 9.75
N LYS A 15 -7.78 -7.17 8.59
CA LYS A 15 -7.34 -8.57 8.43
C LYS A 15 -6.14 -8.95 9.32
N LYS A 16 -5.26 -8.00 9.64
CA LYS A 16 -4.03 -8.26 10.40
C LYS A 16 -4.21 -8.14 11.91
N CYS A 17 -5.07 -7.23 12.35
CA CYS A 17 -5.16 -6.83 13.75
C CYS A 17 -6.45 -7.28 14.43
N ILE A 18 -7.53 -7.55 13.67
CA ILE A 18 -8.82 -7.95 14.23
C ILE A 18 -9.04 -9.44 13.93
N PRO A 19 -9.02 -10.32 14.93
CA PRO A 19 -9.31 -11.73 14.74
C PRO A 19 -10.79 -11.92 14.35
N PRO A 20 -11.13 -12.99 13.61
CA PRO A 20 -12.52 -13.28 13.24
C PRO A 20 -13.37 -13.77 14.43
N ASP A 21 -12.75 -14.08 15.58
CA ASP A 21 -13.44 -14.45 16.82
C ASP A 21 -13.71 -13.18 17.65
N TYR A 22 -14.92 -12.65 17.52
CA TYR A 22 -15.35 -11.41 18.17
C TYR A 22 -15.97 -11.72 19.54
N ARG A 23 -15.20 -11.46 20.60
CA ARG A 23 -15.63 -11.72 21.99
C ARG A 23 -16.35 -10.53 22.62
N GLU A 24 -16.07 -9.33 22.13
CA GLU A 24 -16.60 -8.05 22.60
C GLU A 24 -16.67 -7.07 21.42
N GLY A 25 -17.46 -6.00 21.56
CA GLY A 25 -17.67 -5.00 20.49
C GLY A 25 -16.66 -3.86 20.50
N ASP A 26 -15.95 -3.69 21.61
CA ASP A 26 -14.90 -2.68 21.77
C ASP A 26 -13.53 -3.25 21.40
N LEU A 27 -12.63 -2.39 20.95
CA LEU A 27 -11.25 -2.79 20.68
C LEU A 27 -10.49 -2.98 21.99
N ASN A 28 -9.84 -4.12 22.13
CA ASN A 28 -8.91 -4.31 23.23
C ASN A 28 -7.62 -3.49 23.01
N LYS A 29 -6.85 -3.29 24.08
CA LYS A 29 -5.59 -2.51 24.01
C LYS A 29 -4.61 -3.05 22.96
N GLY A 30 -4.58 -4.37 22.76
CA GLY A 30 -3.71 -5.02 21.78
C GLY A 30 -4.12 -4.70 20.34
N GLU A 31 -5.41 -4.75 20.04
CA GLU A 31 -5.99 -4.40 18.74
C GLU A 31 -5.74 -2.93 18.41
N SER A 32 -6.02 -2.02 19.34
CA SER A 32 -5.77 -0.58 19.16
C SER A 32 -4.30 -0.29 18.83
N VAL A 33 -3.36 -0.82 19.63
CA VAL A 33 -1.91 -0.64 19.38
C VAL A 33 -1.47 -1.35 18.09
N CYS A 34 -2.08 -2.48 17.73
CA CYS A 34 -1.81 -3.16 16.47
C CYS A 34 -2.23 -2.30 15.28
N LEU A 35 -3.42 -1.69 15.32
CA LEU A 35 -3.94 -0.82 14.27
C LEU A 35 -3.00 0.37 14.03
N ASP A 36 -2.55 1.05 15.09
CA ASP A 36 -1.59 2.17 14.99
C ASP A 36 -0.28 1.75 14.29
N ARG A 37 0.29 0.62 14.73
CA ARG A 37 1.50 0.03 14.12
C ARG A 37 1.25 -0.40 12.68
N CYS A 38 0.06 -0.92 12.38
CA CYS A 38 -0.31 -1.37 11.05
C CYS A 38 -0.36 -0.20 10.07
N VAL A 39 -1.00 0.91 10.46
CA VAL A 39 -1.08 2.14 9.67
C VAL A 39 0.32 2.68 9.37
N SER A 40 1.17 2.80 10.41
CA SER A 40 2.55 3.25 10.25
C SER A 40 3.33 2.40 9.24
N LYS A 41 3.27 1.07 9.38
CA LYS A 41 3.93 0.13 8.46
C LYS A 41 3.34 0.17 7.05
N PHE A 42 2.03 0.34 6.93
CA PHE A 42 1.36 0.39 5.62
C PHE A 42 1.89 1.55 4.79
N PHE A 43 1.99 2.75 5.39
CA PHE A 43 2.53 3.92 4.69
C PHE A 43 4.01 3.80 4.37
N GLU A 44 4.81 3.25 5.30
CA GLU A 44 6.24 3.00 5.05
C GLU A 44 6.45 2.08 3.84
N VAL A 45 5.69 0.98 3.78
CA VAL A 45 5.74 0.04 2.64
C VAL A 45 5.19 0.69 1.38
N HIS A 46 4.07 1.41 1.47
CA HIS A 46 3.45 2.08 0.33
C HIS A 46 4.42 3.05 -0.34
N MET A 47 5.14 3.87 0.44
CA MET A 47 6.16 4.78 -0.10
C MET A 47 7.31 4.06 -0.79
N LYS A 48 7.89 3.04 -0.16
CA LYS A 48 8.99 2.25 -0.75
C LYS A 48 8.56 1.58 -2.07
N VAL A 49 7.32 1.09 -2.14
CA VAL A 49 6.75 0.50 -3.36
C VAL A 49 6.57 1.58 -4.43
N SER A 50 6.03 2.75 -4.09
CA SER A 50 5.88 3.88 -5.02
C SER A 50 7.23 4.32 -5.60
N GLU A 51 8.27 4.45 -4.76
CA GLU A 51 9.64 4.78 -5.21
C GLU A 51 10.18 3.72 -6.18
N LYS A 52 10.01 2.43 -5.85
CA LYS A 52 10.50 1.35 -6.70
C LYS A 52 9.75 1.28 -8.04
N MET A 53 8.44 1.49 -8.04
CA MET A 53 7.66 1.54 -9.29
C MET A 53 8.08 2.72 -10.17
N ALA A 54 8.32 3.90 -9.60
CA ALA A 54 8.82 5.06 -10.35
C ALA A 54 10.20 4.79 -10.97
N GLN A 55 11.12 4.17 -10.22
CA GLN A 55 12.43 3.75 -10.73
C GLN A 55 12.30 2.76 -11.90
N MET A 56 11.40 1.76 -11.77
CA MET A 56 11.16 0.78 -12.83
C MET A 56 10.55 1.42 -14.09
N GLN A 57 9.62 2.37 -13.94
CA GLN A 57 9.04 3.10 -15.07
C GLN A 57 10.08 3.96 -15.80
N GLY A 58 10.99 4.60 -15.06
CA GLY A 58 12.12 5.34 -15.65
C GLY A 58 13.08 4.45 -16.45
N GLN A 59 13.23 3.18 -16.05
CA GLN A 59 14.03 2.19 -16.80
C GLN A 59 13.26 1.61 -18.00
N ALA A 60 11.95 1.42 -17.88
CA ALA A 60 11.10 0.95 -18.98
C ALA A 60 10.87 2.01 -20.08
N GLY A 61 11.09 3.29 -19.79
CA GLY A 61 11.01 4.40 -20.76
C GLY A 61 12.28 4.64 -21.59
N ALA A 62 13.39 3.95 -21.31
CA ALA A 62 14.68 4.11 -22.00
C ALA A 62 14.87 3.15 -23.19
N GLY A 63 13.79 2.59 -23.74
CA GLY A 63 13.80 1.51 -24.73
C GLY A 63 13.22 1.84 -26.12
N GLN A 64 12.98 3.12 -26.46
CA GLN A 64 12.54 3.47 -27.82
C GLN A 64 13.40 4.58 -28.44
N PRO A 65 14.57 4.22 -29.03
CA PRO A 65 15.20 5.08 -30.01
C PRO A 65 14.37 5.05 -31.30
N GLY A 66 13.95 6.23 -31.74
CA GLY A 66 13.37 6.59 -33.04
C GLY A 66 12.92 5.48 -34.00
N ALA A 67 11.60 5.37 -34.19
CA ALA A 67 11.03 4.99 -35.48
C ALA A 67 10.73 6.28 -36.29
N GLY A 68 11.80 7.01 -36.62
CA GLY A 68 11.80 8.05 -37.64
C GLY A 68 12.52 7.51 -38.87
N PHE A 69 11.76 6.93 -39.80
CA PHE A 69 12.16 6.63 -41.19
C PHE A 69 10.83 6.57 -41.93
N GLY A 70 10.44 7.56 -42.75
CA GLY A 70 11.19 7.96 -43.92
C GLY A 70 10.81 7.02 -45.08
N MET A 71 9.56 7.11 -45.53
CA MET A 71 8.98 6.76 -46.86
C MET A 71 7.46 6.71 -46.74
#